data_AF-A0A2S2NC97-F1
#
_entry.id   AF-A0A2S2NC97-F1
#
_cell.length_a   1.000
_cell.length_b   1.000
_cell.length_c   1.000
_cell.angle_alpha   90.00
_cell.angle_beta   90.00
_cell.angle_gamma   90.00
#
_symmetry.space_group_name_H-M   'P 1'
#
loop_
_entity.id
_entity.type
_entity.pdbx_description
1 polymer ?
#
loop_
_entity_poly.entity_id
_entity_poly.type
_entity_poly.pdbx_seq_one_letter_code
_entity_poly.pdbx_strand_id
1 'polypeptide(L)'
;CYSYDNYAYEMKQKMQAAYGLARDMLIKTKNKTKEYYDKGQNQEDIHVGDNVLILDHTRKHKLTPLWLGPYPVIKVLEYNVKIQKEKRVATLHKNNVKLFKE
;
A
#
# COMPACT_ATOMS: atom_id res chain seq x y z
N CYS A 1 -40.87 -1.73 -39.80
CA CYS A 1 -41.14 -2.71 -38.73
C CYS A 1 -39.86 -2.99 -37.96
N TYR A 2 -39.73 -2.50 -36.73
CA TYR A 2 -38.67 -2.93 -35.82
C TYR A 2 -39.06 -4.30 -35.26
N SER A 3 -38.34 -5.36 -35.63
CA SER A 3 -38.52 -6.69 -35.04
C SER A 3 -37.93 -6.71 -33.63
N TYR A 4 -38.60 -7.40 -32.70
CA TYR A 4 -38.14 -7.61 -31.32
C TYR A 4 -36.72 -8.19 -31.27
N ASP A 5 -36.36 -9.04 -32.23
CA ASP A 5 -35.03 -9.62 -32.35
C ASP A 5 -33.93 -8.59 -32.62
N ASN A 6 -34.25 -7.54 -33.40
CA ASN A 6 -33.29 -6.47 -33.68
C ASN A 6 -33.00 -5.65 -32.41
N TYR A 7 -34.02 -5.41 -31.58
CA TYR A 7 -33.85 -4.74 -30.29
C TYR A 7 -32.99 -5.57 -29.32
N ALA A 8 -33.26 -6.87 -29.21
CA ALA A 8 -32.47 -7.75 -28.35
C ALA A 8 -31.00 -7.84 -28.81
N TYR A 9 -30.75 -7.82 -30.13
CA TYR A 9 -29.41 -7.78 -30.69
C TYR A 9 -28.68 -6.48 -30.36
N GLU A 10 -29.31 -5.34 -30.58
CA GLU A 10 -28.74 -4.02 -30.24
C GLU A 10 -28.41 -3.89 -28.75
N MET A 11 -29.27 -4.42 -27.86
CA MET A 11 -29.01 -4.43 -26.42
C MET A 11 -27.78 -5.25 -26.06
N LYS A 12 -27.62 -6.44 -26.65
CA LYS A 12 -26.43 -7.28 -26.43
C LYS A 12 -25.15 -6.57 -26.90
N GLN A 13 -25.19 -5.92 -28.06
CA GLN A 13 -24.06 -5.17 -28.60
C GLN A 13 -23.66 -4.01 -27.68
N LYS A 14 -24.63 -3.21 -27.22
CA LYS A 14 -24.40 -2.11 -26.28
C LYS A 14 -23.81 -2.60 -24.96
N MET A 15 -24.31 -3.72 -24.44
CA MET A 15 -23.81 -4.31 -23.20
C MET A 15 -22.37 -4.79 -23.34
N GLN A 16 -22.03 -5.48 -24.44
CA GLN A 16 -20.65 -5.91 -24.73
C GLN A 16 -19.69 -4.71 -24.85
N ALA A 17 -20.11 -3.66 -25.56
CA ALA A 17 -19.33 -2.43 -25.68
C ALA A 17 -19.10 -1.76 -24.31
N ALA A 18 -20.15 -1.67 -23.48
CA ALA A 18 -20.06 -1.12 -22.13
C ALA A 18 -19.09 -1.93 -21.24
N TYR A 19 -19.12 -3.27 -21.31
CA TYR A 19 -18.17 -4.11 -20.58
C TYR A 19 -16.73 -3.92 -21.03
N GLY A 20 -16.49 -3.78 -22.34
CA GLY A 20 -15.16 -3.47 -22.87
C GLY A 20 -14.63 -2.15 -22.31
N LEU A 21 -15.46 -1.09 -22.36
CA LEU A 21 -15.11 0.22 -21.81
C LEU A 21 -14.84 0.17 -20.29
N ALA A 22 -15.68 -0.55 -19.54
CA ALA A 22 -15.48 -0.72 -18.10
C ALA A 22 -14.15 -1.43 -17.79
N ARG A 23 -13.80 -2.49 -18.54
CA ARG A 23 -12.53 -3.20 -18.38
C ARG A 23 -11.33 -2.29 -18.65
N ASP A 24 -11.39 -1.50 -19.72
CA ASP A 24 -10.29 -0.59 -20.07
C ASP A 24 -10.12 0.50 -19.02
N MET A 25 -11.23 1.04 -18.50
CA MET A 25 -11.19 2.02 -17.42
C MET A 25 -10.60 1.43 -16.15
N LEU A 26 -10.93 0.19 -15.79
CA LEU A 26 -10.35 -0.49 -14.62
C LEU A 26 -8.82 -0.63 -14.75
N ILE A 27 -8.32 -0.97 -15.94
CA ILE A 27 -6.87 -1.08 -16.18
C ILE A 27 -6.21 0.31 -16.10
N LYS A 28 -6.80 1.32 -16.73
CA LYS A 28 -6.29 2.70 -16.72
C LYS A 28 -6.25 3.26 -15.31
N THR A 29 -7.30 3.10 -14.52
CA THR A 29 -7.33 3.59 -13.14
C THR A 29 -6.32 2.85 -12.27
N LYS A 30 -6.20 1.52 -12.40
CA LYS A 30 -5.16 0.74 -11.71
C LYS A 30 -3.77 1.30 -11.96
N ASN A 31 -3.41 1.54 -13.23
CA ASN A 31 -2.08 2.04 -13.59
C ASN A 31 -1.86 3.46 -13.06
N LYS A 32 -2.84 4.35 -13.25
CA LYS A 32 -2.77 5.73 -12.76
C LYS A 32 -2.62 5.80 -11.24
N THR A 33 -3.37 4.97 -10.52
CA THR A 33 -3.29 4.89 -9.05
C THR A 33 -1.93 4.37 -8.61
N LYS A 34 -1.39 3.34 -9.28
CA LYS A 34 -0.04 2.84 -9.00
C LYS A 34 1.01 3.93 -9.20
N GLU A 35 1.05 4.56 -10.37
CA GLU A 35 1.99 5.65 -10.67
C GLU A 35 1.90 6.81 -9.67
N TYR A 36 0.68 7.15 -9.24
CA TYR A 36 0.48 8.20 -8.25
C TYR A 36 1.12 7.86 -6.91
N TYR A 37 0.93 6.63 -6.41
CA TYR A 37 1.52 6.21 -5.15
C TYR A 37 3.03 5.95 -5.24
N ASP A 38 3.52 5.41 -6.37
CA ASP A 38 4.94 5.17 -6.61
C ASP A 38 5.74 6.49 -6.59
N LYS A 39 5.17 7.60 -7.09
CA LYS A 39 5.81 8.94 -7.05
C LYS A 39 6.09 9.46 -5.65
N GLY A 40 5.30 9.03 -4.65
CA GLY A 40 5.44 9.46 -3.26
C GLY A 40 6.22 8.47 -2.39
N GLN A 41 6.71 7.36 -2.95
CA GLN A 41 7.47 6.38 -2.17
C GLN A 41 8.88 6.91 -1.87
N ASN A 42 9.09 7.33 -0.62
CA ASN A 42 10.44 7.38 -0.06
C ASN A 42 10.89 5.95 0.24
N GLN A 43 11.72 5.40 -0.64
CA GLN A 43 12.42 4.14 -0.38
C GLN A 43 13.54 4.42 0.62
N GLU A 44 13.22 4.35 1.92
CA GLU A 44 14.26 4.26 2.94
C GLU A 44 14.83 2.83 2.89
N ASP A 45 16.05 2.68 2.37
CA ASP A 45 16.77 1.41 2.36
C ASP A 45 17.24 1.05 3.77
N ILE A 46 16.38 0.33 4.48
CA ILE A 46 16.66 -0.23 5.81
C ILE A 46 17.47 -1.51 5.63
N HIS A 47 18.62 -1.60 6.28
CA HIS A 47 19.47 -2.79 6.29
C HIS A 47 19.41 -3.52 7.64
N VAL A 48 19.88 -4.78 7.64
CA VAL A 48 20.01 -5.57 8.87
C VAL A 48 21.14 -4.98 9.72
N GLY A 49 20.85 -4.67 10.98
CA GLY A 49 21.79 -4.00 11.89
C GLY A 49 21.56 -2.49 12.07
N ASP A 50 20.74 -1.86 11.22
CA ASP A 50 20.37 -0.46 11.40
C ASP A 50 19.47 -0.27 12.61
N ASN A 51 19.58 0.91 13.22
CA ASN A 51 18.67 1.36 14.27
C ASN A 51 17.47 2.07 13.62
N VAL A 52 16.26 1.63 13.96
CA VAL A 52 15.03 2.19 13.40
C VAL A 52 14.05 2.61 14.49
N LEU A 53 13.32 3.69 14.22
CA LEU A 53 12.21 4.18 15.03
C LEU A 53 10.90 3.51 14.60
N ILE A 54 10.00 3.29 15.55
CA ILE A 54 8.70 2.64 15.31
C ILE A 54 7.57 3.63 15.55
N LEU A 55 6.55 3.59 14.70
CA LEU A 55 5.30 4.32 14.91
C LEU A 55 4.44 3.71 16.03
N ASP A 56 4.14 4.47 17.08
CA ASP A 56 3.23 4.05 18.14
C ASP A 56 1.75 4.32 17.79
N HIS A 57 1.03 3.26 17.44
CA HIS A 57 -0.42 3.32 17.20
C HIS A 57 -1.25 3.34 18.50
N THR A 58 -0.64 3.06 19.66
CA THR A 58 -1.32 2.95 20.96
C THR A 58 -1.28 4.24 21.79
N ARG A 59 -0.83 5.34 21.16
CA ARG A 59 -0.82 6.70 21.71
C ARG A 59 -2.14 7.06 22.39
N LYS A 60 -2.08 7.31 23.70
CA LYS A 60 -3.22 7.76 24.52
C LYS A 60 -3.39 9.28 24.54
N HIS A 61 -2.30 10.04 24.42
CA HIS A 61 -2.31 11.50 24.61
C HIS A 61 -1.55 12.24 23.52
N LYS A 62 -1.89 13.51 23.28
CA LYS A 62 -1.30 14.24 22.17
C LYS A 62 0.20 14.51 22.32
N LEU A 63 0.67 14.58 23.57
CA LEU A 63 2.05 14.91 23.96
C LEU A 63 3.00 13.70 24.02
N THR A 64 2.49 12.47 23.90
CA THR A 64 3.39 11.30 23.85
C THR A 64 4.10 11.24 22.50
N PRO A 65 5.40 10.91 22.47
CA PRO A 65 6.15 10.82 21.22
C PRO A 65 5.51 9.78 20.30
N LEU A 66 5.33 10.16 19.03
CA LEU A 66 4.73 9.29 18.02
C LEU A 66 5.70 8.18 17.57
N TRP A 67 7.01 8.47 17.65
CA TRP A 67 8.08 7.57 17.28
C TRP A 67 8.76 7.02 18.53
N LEU A 68 8.73 5.71 18.69
CA LEU A 68 9.42 4.99 19.75
C LEU A 68 10.85 4.69 19.31
N GLY A 69 11.75 4.64 20.29
CA GLY A 69 13.20 4.75 20.17
C GLY A 69 13.92 3.82 19.18
N PRO A 70 15.25 3.90 19.11
CA PRO A 70 16.02 3.14 18.15
C PRO A 70 16.01 1.65 18.53
N TYR A 71 15.43 0.82 17.68
CA TYR A 71 15.46 -0.63 17.82
C TYR A 71 16.30 -1.24 16.70
N PRO A 72 17.14 -2.24 17.00
CA PRO A 72 17.94 -2.89 15.98
C PRO A 72 17.07 -3.78 15.08
N VAL A 73 17.31 -3.70 13.78
CA VAL A 73 16.67 -4.54 12.77
C VAL A 73 17.33 -5.91 12.73
N ILE A 74 16.56 -6.97 12.99
CA ILE A 74 17.03 -8.37 12.92
C ILE A 74 16.92 -8.90 11.48
N LYS A 75 15.80 -8.60 10.81
CA LYS A 75 15.53 -9.12 9.48
C LYS A 75 14.68 -8.16 8.67
N VAL A 76 15.10 -7.91 7.43
CA VAL A 76 14.33 -7.16 6.45
C VAL A 76 13.64 -8.15 5.51
N LEU A 77 12.32 -8.01 5.35
CA LEU A 77 11.55 -8.64 4.28
C LEU A 77 11.14 -7.55 3.27
N GLU A 78 10.51 -7.95 2.17
CA GLU A 78 10.15 -7.04 1.08
C GLU A 78 9.22 -5.90 1.53
N TYR A 79 8.17 -6.21 2.30
CA TYR A 79 7.21 -5.23 2.84
C TYR A 79 7.27 -5.07 4.36
N ASN A 80 7.82 -6.06 5.05
CA ASN A 80 7.82 -6.12 6.51
C ASN A 80 9.25 -6.10 7.05
N VAL A 81 9.43 -5.58 8.25
CA VAL A 81 10.70 -5.57 8.98
C VAL A 81 10.48 -6.23 10.32
N LYS A 82 11.40 -7.13 10.69
CA LYS A 82 11.45 -7.73 12.03
C LYS A 82 12.50 -7.01 12.86
N ILE A 83 12.05 -6.47 13.97
CA ILE A 83 12.86 -5.71 14.91
C ILE A 83 12.90 -6.41 16.27
N GLN A 84 13.98 -6.15 17.03
CA GLN A 84 14.08 -6.60 18.40
C GLN A 84 13.54 -5.53 19.34
N LYS A 85 12.35 -5.75 19.90
CA LYS A 85 11.82 -4.89 20.97
C LYS A 85 12.10 -5.57 22.31
N GLU A 86 13.17 -5.15 22.97
CA GLU A 86 13.66 -5.73 24.23
C GLU A 86 13.76 -7.27 24.17
N LYS A 87 12.72 -7.98 24.65
CA LYS A 87 12.63 -9.46 24.73
C LYS A 87 11.75 -10.10 23.64
N ARG A 88 11.11 -9.33 22.76
CA ARG A 88 10.16 -9.83 21.75
C ARG A 88 10.57 -9.39 20.35
N VAL A 89 10.37 -10.27 19.38
CA VAL A 89 10.52 -9.94 17.96
C VAL A 89 9.18 -9.40 17.46
N ALA A 90 9.15 -8.14 17.03
CA ALA A 90 7.97 -7.55 16.42
C ALA A 90 8.12 -7.52 14.91
N THR A 91 7.05 -7.84 14.19
CA THR A 91 6.98 -7.72 12.72
C THR A 91 6.14 -6.50 12.39
N LEU A 92 6.72 -5.54 11.68
CA LEU A 92 6.08 -4.27 11.33
C LEU A 92 6.16 -4.04 9.83
N HIS A 93 5.21 -3.31 9.28
CA HIS A 93 5.28 -2.87 7.89
C HIS A 93 6.31 -1.75 7.74
N LYS A 94 7.04 -1.70 6.61
CA LYS A 94 8.07 -0.67 6.32
C LYS A 94 7.56 0.76 6.55
N ASN A 95 6.30 1.04 6.19
CA ASN A 95 5.66 2.36 6.40
C ASN A 95 5.58 2.82 7.87
N ASN A 96 5.63 1.90 8.83
CA ASN A 96 5.54 2.21 10.26
C ASN A 96 6.93 2.30 10.90
N VAL A 97 7.98 2.30 10.09
CA VAL A 97 9.37 2.29 10.50
C VAL A 97 10.06 3.49 9.84
N LYS A 98 10.95 4.14 10.58
CA LYS A 98 11.78 5.24 10.07
C LYS A 98 13.23 5.01 10.46
N LEU A 99 14.17 5.24 9.54
CA LEU A 99 15.59 5.13 9.87
C LEU A 99 15.98 6.16 10.94
N PHE A 100 16.65 5.72 12.00
CA PHE A 100 17.21 6.64 12.99
C PHE A 100 18.48 7.28 12.40
N LYS A 101 18.46 8.60 12.23
CA LYS A 101 19.63 9.41 11.87
C LYS A 101 19.98 10.24 13.09
N GLU A 102 21.20 10.09 13.57
CA GLU A 102 21.77 10.85 14.69
C GLU A 102 21.97 12.33 14.32
#